data_AF-A0AAV8V7B1-F1
#
_entry.id   AF-A0AAV8V7B1-F1
#
_cell.length_a   1.000
_cell.length_b   1.000
_cell.length_c   1.000
_cell.angle_alpha   90.00
_cell.angle_beta   90.00
_cell.angle_gamma   90.00
#
_symmetry.space_group_name_H-M   'P 1'
#
loop_
_entity.id
_entity.type
_entity.pdbx_description
1 polymer ?
#
loop_
_entity_poly.entity_id
_entity_poly.type
_entity_poly.pdbx_seq_one_letter_code
_entity_poly.pdbx_strand_id
1 'polypeptide(L)'
;MSGHRYIKSTNPFEEDDDIDDQTFLRNSRRPQPMQPTFEDQMQSFVEKKRAIEERTISSTEKSIGILRESEQIGIATAEELSRQREKLEKTDRQLDEINATLRFSQKHINGIKSVFSSLKNYMSGKNDASPTTSSSTPSTVKQSTSNQNLEDKLPVYDRYDNHPSTRLRNNDYSSAQEVVNQSGSKDFSARLDANLQEMCSNISRLKGLASELGSEIETQNDLISGIIDKTENADMTVNKQNKDMQRLLKKN
;
A
#
# COMPACT_ATOMS: atom_id res chain seq x y z
N MET A 1 1.23 -82.17 -54.15
CA MET A 1 0.46 -80.94 -54.50
C MET A 1 -0.26 -80.52 -53.24
N SER A 2 -0.21 -79.32 -52.68
CA SER A 2 0.58 -78.10 -52.86
C SER A 2 0.51 -77.42 -51.48
N GLY A 3 1.64 -77.05 -50.88
CA GLY A 3 1.63 -76.33 -49.61
C GLY A 3 1.31 -74.86 -49.84
N HIS A 4 0.15 -74.41 -49.40
CA HIS A 4 -0.18 -72.99 -49.41
C HIS A 4 0.34 -72.34 -48.13
N ARG A 5 1.50 -71.68 -48.24
CA ARG A 5 1.93 -70.67 -47.27
C ARG A 5 1.08 -69.43 -47.51
N TYR A 6 0.24 -69.06 -46.57
CA TYR A 6 -0.44 -67.77 -46.60
C TYR A 6 0.53 -66.69 -46.13
N ILE A 7 0.73 -65.73 -47.01
CA ILE A 7 1.57 -64.55 -46.83
C ILE A 7 0.76 -63.60 -45.97
N LYS A 8 1.25 -63.25 -44.78
CA LYS A 8 0.59 -62.31 -43.87
C LYS A 8 0.55 -60.94 -44.54
N SER A 9 -0.64 -60.47 -44.95
CA SER A 9 -0.82 -59.11 -45.46
C SER A 9 -0.67 -58.13 -44.29
N THR A 10 0.00 -57.00 -44.54
CA THR A 10 0.19 -55.88 -43.59
C THR A 10 -0.82 -54.78 -43.91
N ASN A 11 -2.06 -55.15 -44.23
CA ASN A 11 -3.15 -54.21 -44.46
C ASN A 11 -4.09 -54.22 -43.25
N PRO A 12 -4.23 -53.10 -42.51
CA PRO A 12 -5.06 -53.03 -41.30
C PRO A 12 -6.58 -52.90 -41.58
N PHE A 13 -7.03 -53.15 -42.82
CA PHE A 13 -8.44 -53.06 -43.23
C PHE A 13 -8.98 -54.35 -43.87
N GLU A 14 -8.15 -55.39 -43.96
CA GLU A 14 -8.63 -56.75 -44.25
C GLU A 14 -8.84 -57.43 -42.90
N GLU A 15 -9.99 -57.15 -42.27
CA GLU A 15 -10.49 -58.00 -41.19
C GLU A 15 -10.98 -59.29 -41.84
N ASP A 16 -10.18 -60.35 -41.76
CA ASP A 16 -10.65 -61.73 -41.97
C ASP A 16 -11.83 -61.95 -41.01
N ASP A 17 -13.05 -61.95 -41.59
CA ASP A 17 -14.35 -62.13 -40.95
C ASP A 17 -14.58 -63.57 -40.43
N ASP A 18 -13.60 -64.13 -39.73
CA ASP A 18 -13.76 -65.39 -38.99
C ASP A 18 -13.50 -65.15 -37.50
N ILE A 19 -14.25 -64.20 -36.92
CA ILE A 19 -14.39 -64.15 -35.46
C ILE A 19 -15.19 -65.39 -35.06
N ASP A 20 -14.51 -66.45 -34.65
CA ASP A 20 -15.12 -67.67 -34.09
C ASP A 20 -16.17 -67.28 -33.05
N ASP A 21 -17.38 -67.83 -33.17
CA ASP A 21 -18.52 -67.61 -32.27
C ASP A 21 -18.11 -67.80 -30.80
N GLN A 22 -17.12 -68.65 -30.53
CA GLN A 22 -16.54 -68.84 -29.19
C GLN A 22 -15.80 -67.61 -28.66
N THR A 23 -15.12 -66.85 -29.53
CA THR A 23 -14.42 -65.60 -29.19
C THR A 23 -15.43 -64.49 -28.91
N PHE A 24 -16.52 -64.43 -29.68
CA PHE A 24 -17.60 -63.46 -29.48
C PHE A 24 -18.38 -63.70 -28.18
N LEU A 25 -18.74 -64.97 -27.92
CA LEU A 25 -19.45 -65.37 -26.68
C LEU A 25 -18.57 -65.26 -25.43
N ARG A 26 -17.26 -65.45 -25.55
CA ARG A 26 -16.31 -65.27 -24.44
C ARG A 26 -16.13 -63.81 -24.05
N ASN A 27 -16.17 -62.88 -24.99
CA ASN A 27 -16.11 -61.44 -24.72
C ASN A 27 -17.40 -60.90 -24.08
N SER A 28 -18.53 -61.55 -24.36
CA SER A 28 -19.86 -61.22 -23.82
C SER A 28 -20.03 -61.62 -22.34
N ARG A 29 -19.15 -62.50 -21.83
CA ARG A 29 -19.18 -63.03 -20.46
C ARG A 29 -18.20 -62.36 -19.50
N ARG A 30 -17.57 -61.25 -19.90
CA ARG A 30 -16.90 -60.37 -18.94
C ARG A 30 -17.97 -59.76 -18.03
N PRO A 31 -17.88 -59.88 -16.70
CA PRO A 31 -18.69 -59.06 -15.82
C PRO A 31 -18.35 -57.61 -16.17
N GLN A 32 -19.28 -56.93 -16.82
CA GLN A 32 -19.19 -55.49 -17.03
C GLN A 32 -19.02 -54.88 -15.63
N PRO A 33 -18.03 -54.00 -15.40
CA PRO A 33 -18.00 -53.24 -14.16
C PRO A 33 -19.37 -52.57 -14.06
N MET A 34 -20.06 -52.83 -12.95
CA MET A 34 -21.42 -52.36 -12.69
C MET A 34 -21.40 -50.83 -12.89
N GLN A 35 -21.92 -50.37 -14.03
CA GLN A 35 -21.97 -48.96 -14.36
C GLN A 35 -22.79 -48.29 -13.26
N PRO A 36 -22.29 -47.21 -12.62
CA PRO A 36 -23.01 -46.56 -11.54
C PRO A 36 -24.38 -46.17 -12.04
N THR A 37 -25.42 -46.55 -11.29
CA THR A 37 -26.79 -46.27 -11.68
C THR A 37 -26.99 -44.76 -11.76
N PHE A 38 -27.96 -44.30 -12.55
CA PHE A 38 -28.28 -42.87 -12.63
C PHE A 38 -28.57 -42.26 -11.24
N GLU A 39 -29.14 -43.07 -10.34
CA GLU A 39 -29.37 -42.71 -8.94
C GLU A 39 -28.06 -42.55 -8.15
N ASP A 40 -27.10 -43.47 -8.28
CA ASP A 40 -25.78 -43.36 -7.65
C ASP A 40 -25.03 -42.11 -8.13
N GLN A 41 -25.12 -41.82 -9.44
CA GLN A 41 -24.50 -40.62 -10.01
C GLN A 41 -25.14 -39.35 -9.42
N MET A 42 -26.47 -39.28 -9.37
CA MET A 42 -27.20 -38.15 -8.79
C MET A 42 -26.84 -37.92 -7.31
N GLN A 43 -26.79 -38.97 -6.50
CA GLN A 43 -26.39 -38.87 -5.09
C GLN A 43 -24.95 -38.35 -4.95
N SER A 44 -24.03 -38.84 -5.78
CA SER A 44 -22.64 -38.35 -5.77
C SER A 44 -22.53 -36.86 -6.12
N PHE A 45 -23.39 -36.35 -7.02
CA PHE A 45 -23.43 -34.93 -7.35
C PHE A 45 -23.97 -34.09 -6.21
N VAL A 46 -25.00 -34.55 -5.50
CA VAL A 46 -25.56 -33.85 -4.34
C VAL A 46 -24.55 -33.79 -3.19
N GLU A 47 -23.83 -34.88 -2.92
CA GLU A 47 -22.79 -34.90 -1.88
C GLU A 47 -21.63 -33.97 -2.23
N LYS A 48 -21.16 -34.01 -3.49
CA LYS A 48 -20.13 -33.09 -3.98
C LYS A 48 -20.57 -31.63 -3.85
N LYS A 49 -21.81 -31.31 -4.21
CA LYS A 49 -22.38 -29.96 -4.07
C LYS A 49 -22.32 -29.51 -2.61
N ARG A 50 -22.84 -30.31 -1.68
CA ARG A 50 -22.83 -30.00 -0.24
C ARG A 50 -21.42 -29.82 0.31
N ALA A 51 -20.48 -30.67 -0.08
CA ALA A 51 -19.09 -30.58 0.35
C ALA A 51 -18.39 -29.31 -0.18
N ILE A 52 -18.77 -28.83 -1.37
CA ILE A 52 -18.28 -27.54 -1.89
C ILE A 52 -18.89 -26.39 -1.08
N GLU A 53 -20.21 -26.40 -0.89
CA GLU A 53 -20.92 -25.36 -0.13
C GLU A 53 -20.34 -25.19 1.29
N GLU A 54 -20.14 -26.29 2.02
CA GLU A 54 -19.58 -26.26 3.37
C GLU A 54 -18.15 -25.71 3.41
N ARG A 55 -17.28 -26.15 2.47
CA ARG A 55 -15.91 -25.64 2.36
C ARG A 55 -15.89 -24.16 2.01
N THR A 56 -16.79 -23.70 1.15
CA THR A 56 -16.90 -22.28 0.79
C THR A 56 -17.29 -21.44 1.99
N ILE A 57 -18.32 -21.82 2.76
CA ILE A 57 -18.71 -21.08 3.97
C ILE A 57 -17.57 -21.04 4.97
N SER A 58 -16.99 -22.20 5.31
CA SER A 58 -15.88 -22.28 6.26
C SER A 58 -14.68 -21.43 5.82
N SER A 59 -14.38 -21.39 4.52
CA SER A 59 -13.34 -20.52 3.98
C SER A 59 -13.68 -19.04 4.20
N THR A 60 -14.91 -18.61 3.92
CA THR A 60 -15.31 -17.21 4.12
C THR A 60 -15.28 -16.79 5.59
N GLU A 61 -15.73 -17.66 6.50
CA GLU A 61 -15.68 -17.39 7.95
C GLU A 61 -14.23 -17.24 8.44
N LYS A 62 -13.32 -18.11 7.97
CA LYS A 62 -11.89 -17.98 8.26
C LYS A 62 -11.32 -16.67 7.71
N SER A 63 -11.68 -16.31 6.49
CA SER A 63 -11.23 -15.04 5.88
C SER A 63 -11.71 -13.83 6.67
N ILE A 64 -12.96 -13.82 7.16
CA ILE A 64 -13.47 -12.76 8.04
C ILE A 64 -12.63 -12.65 9.31
N GLY A 65 -12.28 -13.77 9.94
CA GLY A 65 -11.41 -13.79 11.12
C GLY A 65 -10.05 -13.14 10.84
N ILE A 66 -9.40 -13.52 9.74
CA ILE A 66 -8.12 -12.95 9.31
C ILE A 66 -8.24 -11.46 9.02
N LEU A 67 -9.33 -11.01 8.39
CA LEU A 67 -9.55 -9.59 8.09
C LEU A 67 -9.72 -8.77 9.37
N ARG A 68 -10.43 -9.28 10.38
CA ARG A 68 -10.59 -8.60 11.68
C ARG A 68 -9.26 -8.54 12.45
N GLU A 69 -8.48 -9.63 12.43
CA GLU A 69 -7.14 -9.65 13.02
C GLU A 69 -6.21 -8.63 12.31
N SER A 70 -6.26 -8.59 10.98
CA SER A 70 -5.50 -7.63 10.18
C SER A 70 -5.90 -6.18 10.50
N GLU A 71 -7.19 -5.93 10.76
CA GLU A 71 -7.71 -4.60 11.14
C GLU A 71 -7.15 -4.19 12.50
N GLN A 72 -7.14 -5.10 13.48
CA GLN A 72 -6.57 -4.85 14.80
C GLN A 72 -5.06 -4.56 14.72
N ILE A 73 -4.31 -5.31 13.93
CA ILE A 73 -2.88 -5.07 13.69
C ILE A 73 -2.69 -3.70 13.01
N GLY A 74 -3.53 -3.36 12.04
CA GLY A 74 -3.52 -2.06 11.37
C GLY A 74 -3.75 -0.89 12.33
N ILE A 75 -4.72 -1.01 13.23
CA ILE A 75 -5.00 0.00 14.26
C ILE A 75 -3.82 0.16 15.21
N ALA A 76 -3.25 -0.94 15.72
CA ALA A 76 -2.08 -0.89 16.58
C ALA A 76 -0.87 -0.26 15.88
N THR A 77 -0.72 -0.51 14.57
CA THR A 77 0.32 0.10 13.75
C THR A 77 0.09 1.61 13.59
N ALA A 78 -1.16 2.04 13.39
CA ALA A 78 -1.51 3.46 13.30
C ALA A 78 -1.20 4.20 14.62
N GLU A 79 -1.52 3.60 15.76
CA GLU A 79 -1.20 4.15 17.08
C GLU A 79 0.32 4.30 17.27
N GLU A 80 1.09 3.27 16.90
CA GLU A 80 2.55 3.33 17.00
C GLU A 80 3.15 4.40 16.06
N LEU A 81 2.64 4.53 14.83
CA LEU A 81 3.06 5.59 13.91
C LEU A 81 2.73 6.98 14.46
N SER A 82 1.56 7.17 15.08
CA SER A 82 1.22 8.43 15.76
C SER A 82 2.21 8.76 16.89
N ARG A 83 2.57 7.76 17.71
CA ARG A 83 3.59 7.91 18.75
C ARG A 83 4.97 8.23 18.19
N GLN A 84 5.34 7.64 17.06
CA GLN A 84 6.60 7.92 16.38
C GLN A 84 6.63 9.35 15.82
N ARG A 85 5.52 9.82 15.24
CA ARG A 85 5.37 11.19 14.78
C ARG A 85 5.65 12.20 15.89
N GLU A 86 5.07 12.02 17.08
CA GLU A 86 5.29 12.92 18.22
C GLU A 86 6.78 13.01 18.58
N LYS A 87 7.49 11.88 18.56
CA LYS A 87 8.94 11.84 18.82
C LYS A 87 9.73 12.60 17.75
N LEU A 88 9.36 12.46 16.48
CA LEU A 88 9.98 13.20 15.38
C LEU A 88 9.71 14.70 15.52
N GLU A 89 8.48 15.13 15.78
CA GLU A 89 8.15 16.54 15.99
C GLU A 89 8.90 17.15 17.18
N LYS A 90 9.04 16.39 18.28
CA LYS A 90 9.85 16.82 19.42
C LYS A 90 11.31 16.98 19.03
N THR A 91 11.85 16.05 18.26
CA THR A 91 13.23 16.10 17.77
C THR A 91 13.44 17.32 16.86
N ASP A 92 12.50 17.58 15.96
CA ASP A 92 12.52 18.74 15.06
C ASP A 92 12.56 20.07 15.83
N ARG A 93 11.70 20.23 16.84
CA ARG A 93 11.69 21.42 17.72
C ARG A 93 12.98 21.57 18.52
N GLN A 94 13.54 20.46 19.02
CA GLN A 94 14.81 20.49 19.73
C GLN A 94 15.97 20.92 18.82
N LEU A 95 15.96 20.50 17.55
CA LEU A 95 16.97 20.92 16.58
C LEU A 95 16.84 22.40 16.21
N ASP A 96 15.63 22.95 16.17
CA ASP A 96 15.43 24.40 16.01
C ASP A 96 15.99 25.18 17.20
N GLU A 97 15.75 24.72 18.42
CA GLU A 97 16.30 25.32 19.64
C GLU A 97 17.83 25.25 19.67
N ILE A 98 18.41 24.10 19.28
CA ILE A 98 19.86 23.92 19.14
C ILE A 98 20.41 24.91 18.13
N ASN A 99 19.82 25.00 16.93
CA ASN A 99 20.28 25.93 15.90
C ASN A 99 20.18 27.39 16.34
N ALA A 100 19.11 27.78 17.05
CA ALA A 100 18.97 29.12 17.62
C ALA A 100 20.03 29.40 18.70
N THR A 101 20.26 28.44 19.60
CA THR A 101 21.28 28.50 20.65
C THR A 101 22.68 28.62 20.05
N LEU A 102 22.97 27.87 18.99
CA LEU A 102 24.23 27.95 18.28
C LEU A 102 24.42 29.32 17.62
N ARG A 103 23.40 29.94 17.03
CA ARG A 103 23.51 31.31 16.50
C ARG A 103 23.88 32.31 17.61
N PHE A 104 23.27 32.18 18.77
CA PHE A 104 23.58 33.02 19.94
C PHE A 104 25.00 32.76 20.46
N SER A 105 25.40 31.49 20.59
CA SER A 105 26.75 31.06 20.94
C SER A 105 27.80 31.67 20.00
N GLN A 106 27.55 31.69 18.68
CA GLN A 106 28.46 32.32 17.73
C GLN A 106 28.64 33.82 18.00
N LYS A 107 27.56 34.53 18.34
CA LYS A 107 27.62 35.97 18.70
C LYS A 107 28.49 36.18 19.94
N HIS A 108 28.38 35.31 20.94
CA HIS A 108 29.26 35.35 22.12
C HIS A 108 30.71 35.06 21.80
N ILE A 109 30.99 34.02 21.01
CA ILE A 109 32.36 33.70 20.57
C ILE A 109 32.97 34.89 19.81
N ASN A 110 32.20 35.55 18.95
CA ASN A 110 32.65 36.76 18.24
C ASN A 110 32.92 37.93 19.21
N GLY A 111 32.06 38.15 20.20
CA GLY A 111 32.28 39.15 21.25
C GLY A 111 33.55 38.89 22.05
N ILE A 112 33.79 37.63 22.44
CA ILE A 112 35.01 37.21 23.15
C ILE A 112 36.25 37.44 22.27
N LYS A 113 36.21 37.05 20.98
CA LYS A 113 37.29 37.35 20.02
C LYS A 113 37.61 38.84 19.96
N SER A 114 36.60 39.72 19.95
CA SER A 114 36.80 41.17 19.94
C SER A 114 37.46 41.67 21.22
N VAL A 115 36.99 41.24 22.40
CA VAL A 115 37.56 41.68 23.70
C VAL A 115 39.01 41.24 23.84
N PHE A 116 39.34 39.99 23.49
CA PHE A 116 40.74 39.53 23.49
C PHE A 116 41.60 40.27 22.45
N SER A 117 41.05 40.62 21.29
CA SER A 117 41.77 41.41 20.28
C SER A 117 42.05 42.83 20.78
N SER A 118 41.08 43.48 21.42
CA SER A 118 41.27 44.82 22.01
C SER A 118 42.26 44.78 23.16
N LEU A 119 42.22 43.77 24.03
CA LEU A 119 43.20 43.57 25.10
C LEU A 119 44.60 43.35 24.54
N LYS A 120 44.74 42.51 23.51
CA LYS A 120 46.02 42.29 22.84
C LYS A 120 46.55 43.58 22.20
N ASN A 121 45.70 44.38 21.56
CA ASN A 121 46.13 45.63 20.94
C ASN A 121 46.55 46.67 21.99
N TYR A 122 45.81 46.75 23.12
CA TYR A 122 46.14 47.61 24.25
C TYR A 122 47.46 47.22 24.93
N MET A 123 47.67 45.93 25.17
CA MET A 123 48.89 45.43 25.82
C MET A 123 50.09 45.40 24.87
N SER A 124 49.87 45.32 23.56
CA SER A 124 50.94 45.36 22.55
C SER A 124 51.44 46.78 22.23
N GLY A 125 50.89 47.83 22.85
CA GLY A 125 51.47 49.17 22.83
C GLY A 125 51.65 49.80 21.43
N LYS A 126 50.84 49.40 20.44
CA LYS A 126 50.85 50.00 19.11
C LYS A 126 49.67 50.95 18.97
N ASN A 127 49.94 52.24 19.20
CA ASN A 127 49.07 53.32 18.78
C ASN A 127 49.03 53.32 17.25
N ASP A 128 47.89 53.01 16.66
CA ASP A 128 47.56 53.51 15.33
C ASP A 128 46.13 54.04 15.34
N ALA A 129 45.97 55.23 14.77
CA ALA A 129 44.80 56.08 14.91
C ALA A 129 43.55 55.48 14.23
N SER A 130 42.38 55.88 14.72
CA SER A 130 41.10 55.57 14.07
C SER A 130 41.00 56.19 12.68
N PRO A 131 40.02 55.73 11.88
CA PRO A 131 38.98 56.71 11.57
C PRO A 131 37.55 56.18 11.72
N THR A 132 36.75 57.04 12.34
CA THR A 132 35.30 57.12 12.21
C THR A 132 34.98 57.68 10.83
N THR A 133 34.24 56.98 9.95
CA THR A 133 33.45 57.65 8.90
C THR A 133 32.32 56.76 8.33
N SER A 134 31.08 57.25 8.52
CA SER A 134 29.93 57.26 7.60
C SER A 134 29.51 56.02 6.79
N SER A 135 28.24 55.62 6.99
CA SER A 135 27.35 55.17 5.90
C SER A 135 25.91 55.61 6.25
N SER A 136 25.43 56.73 5.69
CA SER A 136 24.71 56.84 4.41
C SER A 136 23.34 56.14 4.42
N THR A 137 22.30 56.97 4.57
CA THR A 137 20.95 56.73 4.05
C THR A 137 20.97 56.30 2.58
N PRO A 138 19.95 55.55 2.14
CA PRO A 138 19.34 55.87 0.86
C PRO A 138 17.82 56.02 0.96
N SER A 139 17.36 57.12 0.38
CA SER A 139 15.99 57.47 0.07
C SER A 139 15.53 56.84 -1.25
N THR A 140 14.23 56.53 -1.32
CA THR A 140 13.35 56.44 -2.52
C THR A 140 13.69 55.34 -3.55
N VAL A 141 12.72 54.55 -4.03
CA VAL A 141 11.82 54.91 -5.15
C VAL A 141 10.76 53.80 -5.39
N LYS A 142 9.54 54.24 -5.77
CA LYS A 142 8.47 53.62 -6.58
C LYS A 142 7.27 52.88 -5.92
N GLN A 143 6.21 53.68 -5.91
CA GLN A 143 4.78 53.42 -6.01
C GLN A 143 4.36 52.73 -7.33
N SER A 144 3.34 51.87 -7.26
CA SER A 144 2.24 51.64 -8.24
C SER A 144 1.20 50.75 -7.51
N THR A 145 0.03 51.23 -7.09
CA THR A 145 -1.27 51.28 -7.84
C THR A 145 -1.49 50.09 -8.76
N SER A 146 -2.67 49.49 -8.93
CA SER A 146 -3.98 49.43 -8.26
C SER A 146 -4.81 48.49 -9.18
N ASN A 147 -5.91 47.96 -8.62
CA ASN A 147 -7.12 47.52 -9.31
C ASN A 147 -7.20 46.04 -9.75
N GLN A 148 -8.03 45.23 -9.08
CA GLN A 148 -9.48 44.98 -9.38
C GLN A 148 -9.59 43.89 -10.48
N ASN A 149 -10.48 42.91 -10.48
CA ASN A 149 -11.81 42.70 -9.90
C ASN A 149 -12.21 41.23 -10.23
N LEU A 150 -13.19 40.67 -9.50
CA LEU A 150 -14.38 39.91 -9.97
C LEU A 150 -14.21 38.84 -11.09
N GLU A 151 -14.87 37.68 -11.12
CA GLU A 151 -15.97 37.04 -10.38
C GLU A 151 -16.23 35.70 -11.11
N ASP A 152 -16.85 34.74 -10.41
CA ASP A 152 -17.67 33.64 -10.92
C ASP A 152 -17.15 32.68 -12.02
N LYS A 153 -17.11 31.38 -11.69
CA LYS A 153 -18.23 30.44 -11.95
C LYS A 153 -17.84 29.01 -11.61
N LEU A 154 -18.61 28.42 -10.71
CA LEU A 154 -18.78 26.97 -10.55
C LEU A 154 -19.45 26.36 -11.79
N PRO A 155 -19.09 25.13 -12.15
CA PRO A 155 -20.06 24.12 -12.56
C PRO A 155 -19.96 22.93 -11.59
N VAL A 156 -20.90 22.72 -10.68
CA VAL A 156 -22.17 21.99 -10.87
C VAL A 156 -22.02 20.75 -11.74
N TYR A 157 -22.21 19.62 -11.05
CA TYR A 157 -22.36 18.25 -11.49
C TYR A 157 -23.20 18.09 -12.76
N ASP A 158 -22.69 17.30 -13.73
CA ASP A 158 -23.46 16.29 -14.47
C ASP A 158 -22.54 15.52 -15.41
N ARG A 159 -22.03 14.37 -14.94
CA ARG A 159 -21.31 13.43 -15.81
C ARG A 159 -21.38 12.01 -15.28
N TYR A 160 -22.58 11.43 -15.27
CA TYR A 160 -22.78 10.00 -15.03
C TYR A 160 -23.79 9.34 -15.99
N ASP A 161 -23.81 9.75 -17.26
CA ASP A 161 -24.74 9.17 -18.24
C ASP A 161 -24.10 8.36 -19.38
N ASN A 162 -22.78 8.14 -19.37
CA ASN A 162 -22.10 7.43 -20.47
C ASN A 162 -21.09 6.36 -19.99
N HIS A 163 -21.42 5.59 -18.95
CA HIS A 163 -20.65 4.40 -18.58
C HIS A 163 -21.40 3.10 -18.97
N PRO A 164 -20.73 2.11 -19.60
CA PRO A 164 -21.36 0.87 -20.10
C PRO A 164 -21.96 -0.04 -19.00
N SER A 165 -21.79 0.31 -17.73
CA SER A 165 -22.29 -0.41 -16.56
C SER A 165 -23.77 -0.12 -16.23
N THR A 166 -24.41 0.90 -16.82
CA THR A 166 -25.85 1.20 -16.58
C THR A 166 -26.79 0.61 -17.63
N ARG A 167 -26.27 0.07 -18.74
CA ARG A 167 -27.08 -0.58 -19.80
C ARG A 167 -27.46 -2.04 -19.50
N LEU A 168 -26.87 -2.66 -18.49
CA LEU A 168 -27.07 -4.07 -18.15
C LEU A 168 -28.17 -4.32 -17.11
N ARG A 169 -28.93 -3.28 -16.71
CA ARG A 169 -29.93 -3.38 -15.63
C ARG A 169 -31.38 -3.30 -16.09
N ASN A 170 -31.65 -3.46 -17.38
CA ASN A 170 -33.00 -3.62 -17.93
C ASN A 170 -33.07 -4.91 -18.77
N ASN A 171 -33.12 -6.05 -18.10
CA ASN A 171 -33.58 -7.29 -18.71
C ASN A 171 -34.54 -8.00 -17.75
N ASP A 172 -35.71 -7.37 -17.59
CA ASP A 172 -36.92 -8.03 -17.07
C ASP A 172 -37.37 -9.09 -18.09
N TYR A 173 -37.04 -10.34 -17.81
CA TYR A 173 -37.80 -11.49 -18.30
C TYR A 173 -38.08 -12.39 -17.11
N SER A 174 -39.23 -12.10 -16.49
CA SER A 174 -39.97 -13.04 -15.68
C SER A 174 -40.45 -14.22 -16.55
N SER A 175 -40.63 -15.37 -15.90
CA SER A 175 -41.24 -16.62 -16.38
C SER A 175 -40.35 -17.58 -17.19
N ALA A 176 -39.72 -18.53 -16.48
CA ALA A 176 -39.90 -19.96 -16.76
C ALA A 176 -39.33 -20.81 -15.60
N GLN A 177 -40.20 -21.68 -15.08
CA GLN A 177 -39.91 -22.90 -14.33
C GLN A 177 -39.36 -22.80 -12.88
N GLU A 178 -40.31 -22.72 -11.95
CA GLU A 178 -40.28 -23.53 -10.73
C GLU A 178 -40.29 -25.01 -11.10
N VAL A 179 -39.22 -25.78 -10.82
CA VAL A 179 -39.31 -27.22 -10.54
C VAL A 179 -38.13 -27.66 -9.64
N VAL A 180 -38.44 -27.86 -8.35
CA VAL A 180 -37.89 -28.90 -7.45
C VAL A 180 -36.52 -28.67 -6.76
N ASN A 181 -36.60 -28.59 -5.41
CA ASN A 181 -35.55 -28.83 -4.39
C ASN A 181 -34.41 -27.80 -4.19
N GLN A 182 -34.72 -26.57 -3.72
CA GLN A 182 -33.71 -25.53 -3.44
C GLN A 182 -33.69 -24.96 -2.01
N SER A 183 -34.33 -25.59 -1.02
CA SER A 183 -34.35 -25.01 0.34
C SER A 183 -32.93 -24.89 0.93
N GLY A 184 -32.08 -25.92 0.80
CA GLY A 184 -30.69 -25.86 1.29
C GLY A 184 -29.77 -24.93 0.49
N SER A 185 -30.03 -24.74 -0.81
CA SER A 185 -29.20 -23.88 -1.66
C SER A 185 -29.43 -22.39 -1.37
N LYS A 186 -30.68 -22.01 -1.04
CA LYS A 186 -31.01 -20.62 -0.68
C LYS A 186 -30.39 -20.21 0.65
N ASP A 187 -30.42 -21.09 1.65
CA ASP A 187 -29.79 -20.84 2.95
C ASP A 187 -28.27 -20.73 2.84
N PHE A 188 -27.64 -21.59 2.04
CA PHE A 188 -26.21 -21.47 1.71
C PHE A 188 -25.90 -20.13 1.03
N SER A 189 -26.65 -19.77 -0.04
CA SER A 189 -26.42 -18.53 -0.77
C SER A 189 -26.60 -17.29 0.11
N ALA A 190 -27.61 -17.26 0.99
CA ALA A 190 -27.83 -16.14 1.91
C ALA A 190 -26.68 -16.00 2.92
N ARG A 191 -26.19 -17.11 3.49
CA ARG A 191 -25.04 -17.09 4.41
C ARG A 191 -23.75 -16.67 3.71
N LEU A 192 -23.53 -17.18 2.50
CA LEU A 192 -22.37 -16.81 1.70
C LEU A 192 -22.39 -15.31 1.37
N ASP A 193 -23.53 -14.78 0.93
CA ASP A 193 -23.68 -13.36 0.60
C ASP A 193 -23.45 -12.46 1.82
N ALA A 194 -24.00 -12.83 2.98
CA ALA A 194 -23.75 -12.12 4.25
C ALA A 194 -22.26 -12.11 4.62
N ASN A 195 -21.58 -13.26 4.50
CA ASN A 195 -20.15 -13.35 4.77
C ASN A 195 -19.33 -12.51 3.77
N LEU A 196 -19.66 -12.55 2.48
CA LEU A 196 -18.98 -11.75 1.46
C LEU A 196 -19.21 -10.26 1.67
N GLN A 197 -20.40 -9.84 2.08
CA GLN A 197 -20.70 -8.45 2.42
C GLN A 197 -19.86 -7.98 3.62
N GLU A 198 -19.74 -8.82 4.66
CA GLU A 198 -18.88 -8.50 5.81
C GLU A 198 -17.41 -8.39 5.36
N MET A 199 -16.92 -9.34 4.56
CA MET A 199 -15.56 -9.30 4.03
C MET A 199 -15.32 -8.01 3.22
N CYS A 200 -16.25 -7.61 2.35
CA CYS A 200 -16.17 -6.36 1.60
C CYS A 200 -16.09 -5.13 2.51
N SER A 201 -16.88 -5.10 3.59
CA SER A 201 -16.82 -4.03 4.58
C SER A 201 -15.46 -4.01 5.29
N ASN A 202 -14.95 -5.16 5.74
CA ASN A 202 -13.68 -5.25 6.45
C ASN A 202 -12.51 -4.84 5.52
N ILE A 203 -12.51 -5.28 4.27
CA ILE A 203 -11.53 -4.89 3.26
C ILE A 203 -11.59 -3.39 2.99
N SER A 204 -12.78 -2.79 2.96
CA SER A 204 -12.92 -1.34 2.76
C SER A 204 -12.33 -0.55 3.93
N ARG A 205 -12.54 -1.00 5.18
CA ARG A 205 -11.90 -0.41 6.36
C ARG A 205 -10.39 -0.58 6.34
N LEU A 206 -9.90 -1.78 6.04
CA LEU A 206 -8.47 -2.07 5.87
C LEU A 206 -7.83 -1.20 4.78
N LYS A 207 -8.52 -0.96 3.67
CA LYS A 207 -8.05 -0.05 2.63
C LYS A 207 -7.94 1.39 3.14
N GLY A 208 -8.93 1.86 3.91
CA GLY A 208 -8.91 3.16 4.57
C GLY A 208 -7.68 3.29 5.47
N LEU A 209 -7.53 2.34 6.40
CA LEU A 209 -6.36 2.27 7.29
C LEU A 209 -5.06 2.24 6.48
N ALA A 210 -4.92 1.37 5.49
CA ALA A 210 -3.69 1.28 4.68
C ALA A 210 -3.36 2.61 3.97
N SER A 211 -4.37 3.34 3.50
CA SER A 211 -4.18 4.66 2.88
C SER A 211 -3.73 5.71 3.90
N GLU A 212 -4.33 5.72 5.09
CA GLU A 212 -3.96 6.63 6.18
C GLU A 212 -2.54 6.34 6.68
N LEU A 213 -2.21 5.06 6.88
CA LEU A 213 -0.87 4.61 7.25
C LEU A 213 0.17 5.02 6.19
N GLY A 214 -0.15 4.84 4.91
CA GLY A 214 0.72 5.27 3.80
C GLY A 214 0.98 6.76 3.81
N SER A 215 -0.08 7.57 3.96
CA SER A 215 0.05 9.03 4.03
C SER A 215 0.84 9.48 5.27
N GLU A 216 0.60 8.86 6.44
CA GLU A 216 1.35 9.18 7.65
C GLU A 216 2.85 8.89 7.47
N ILE A 217 3.21 7.75 6.87
CA ILE A 217 4.61 7.41 6.55
C ILE A 217 5.23 8.45 5.61
N GLU A 218 4.53 8.87 4.55
CA GLU A 218 5.01 9.91 3.63
C GLU A 218 5.27 11.23 4.39
N THR A 219 4.35 11.68 5.24
CA THR A 219 4.55 12.90 6.02
C THR A 219 5.69 12.79 7.03
N GLN A 220 5.89 11.61 7.64
CA GLN A 220 7.03 11.37 8.53
C GLN A 220 8.36 11.36 7.76
N ASN A 221 8.41 10.85 6.53
CA ASN A 221 9.61 10.90 5.69
C ASN A 221 10.01 12.35 5.36
N ASP A 222 9.03 13.21 5.07
CA ASP A 222 9.29 14.65 4.86
C ASP A 222 9.83 15.31 6.14
N LEU A 223 9.24 14.99 7.30
CA LEU A 223 9.71 15.49 8.60
C LEU A 223 11.14 15.02 8.91
N ILE A 224 11.45 13.74 8.64
CA ILE A 224 12.80 13.19 8.82
C ILE A 224 13.80 13.92 7.93
N SER A 225 13.44 14.23 6.69
CA SER A 225 14.32 14.99 5.78
C SER A 225 14.64 16.39 6.35
N GLY A 226 13.63 17.08 6.88
CA GLY A 226 13.84 18.37 7.57
C GLY A 226 14.72 18.25 8.83
N ILE A 227 14.53 17.19 9.61
CA ILE A 227 15.37 16.86 10.78
C ILE A 227 16.83 16.62 10.36
N ILE A 228 17.07 15.91 9.26
CA ILE A 228 18.41 15.66 8.73
C ILE A 228 19.10 16.98 8.38
N ASP A 229 18.43 17.84 7.60
CA ASP A 229 18.97 19.15 7.21
C ASP A 229 19.30 20.03 8.43
N LYS A 230 18.41 20.08 9.43
CA LYS A 230 18.64 20.83 10.67
C LYS A 230 19.79 20.25 11.49
N THR A 231 19.93 18.92 11.51
CA THR A 231 21.00 18.21 12.20
C THR A 231 22.36 18.49 11.56
N GLU A 232 22.47 18.42 10.23
CA GLU A 232 23.70 18.73 9.50
C GLU A 232 24.14 20.18 9.72
N ASN A 233 23.20 21.12 9.68
CA ASN A 233 23.47 22.53 9.97
C ASN A 233 23.97 22.76 11.40
N ALA A 234 23.36 22.07 12.38
CA ALA A 234 23.79 22.12 13.77
C ALA A 234 25.19 21.54 13.92
N ASP A 235 25.48 20.37 13.35
CA ASP A 235 26.79 19.71 13.42
C ASP A 235 27.90 20.58 12.80
N MET A 236 27.69 21.12 11.60
CA MET A 236 28.64 22.04 10.97
C MET A 236 28.93 23.25 11.85
N THR A 237 27.89 23.83 12.45
CA THR A 237 28.00 25.02 13.30
C THR A 237 28.73 24.70 14.61
N VAL A 238 28.38 23.60 15.28
CA VAL A 238 29.08 23.11 16.48
C VAL A 238 30.57 22.88 16.18
N ASN A 239 30.89 22.19 15.10
CA ASN A 239 32.27 21.92 14.70
C ASN A 239 33.07 23.20 14.44
N LYS A 240 32.46 24.19 13.79
CA LYS A 240 33.07 25.51 13.57
C LYS A 240 33.31 26.25 14.89
N GLN A 241 32.31 26.28 15.77
CA GLN A 241 32.40 26.93 17.08
C GLN A 241 33.44 26.28 17.99
N ASN A 242 33.53 24.96 17.99
CA ASN A 242 34.54 24.21 18.73
C ASN A 242 35.95 24.59 18.27
N LYS A 243 36.20 24.63 16.95
CA LYS A 243 37.49 25.10 16.40
C LYS A 243 37.79 26.55 16.79
N ASP A 244 36.81 27.43 16.76
CA ASP A 244 36.96 28.84 17.16
C ASP A 244 37.30 28.99 18.65
N MET A 245 36.62 28.25 19.52
CA MET A 245 36.90 28.23 20.96
C MET A 245 38.30 27.66 21.25
N GLN A 246 38.70 26.57 20.60
CA GLN A 246 40.05 26.02 20.75
C GLN A 246 41.14 27.03 20.34
N ARG A 247 40.90 27.80 19.28
CA ARG A 247 41.83 28.87 18.85
C ARG A 247 41.89 30.02 19.87
N LEU A 248 40.78 30.35 20.51
CA LEU A 248 40.76 31.35 21.60
C LEU A 248 41.57 30.85 22.81
N LEU A 249 41.39 29.59 23.20
CA LEU A 249 42.06 29.00 24.37
C LEU A 249 43.57 28.79 24.15
N LYS A 250 44.00 28.35 22.95
CA LYS A 250 45.41 28.14 22.61
C LYS A 250 46.23 29.42 22.44
N LYS A 251 45.57 30.58 22.40
CA LYS A 251 46.22 31.88 22.16
C LYS A 251 46.55 32.64 23.46
N ASN A 252 46.31 32.01 24.61
CA ASN A 252 46.85 32.41 25.91
C ASN A 252 48.18 31.70 26.17
#